data_AF-A0A966UJN7-F1
#
_entry.id   AF-A0A966UJN7-F1
#
_cell.length_a   1.000
_cell.length_b   1.000
_cell.length_c   1.000
_cell.angle_alpha   90.00
_cell.angle_beta   90.00
_cell.angle_gamma   90.00
#
_symmetry.space_group_name_H-M   'P 1'
#
loop_
_entity.id
_entity.type
_entity.pdbx_description
1 polymer ?
#
loop_
_entity_poly.entity_id
_entity_poly.type
_entity_poly.pdbx_seq_one_letter_code
_entity_poly.pdbx_strand_id
1 'polypeptide(L)'
;MGLRESNRSFAEEIGANDPVWIVGHGTRTEPHSHVRHVRAPRGIHSFEPDEMTVTCGAGTSLAELDAALAGAGQYANLGQLRHSSGTVGGAIAMACNDHLRLGRGPIRDSLLEVHLVDGNGILSKGGGPTVKNVSGFDLCRLVVGSRGSLGAIAEVTLRTRPIARSLRWFLVSNVGTSELGAIRAGVHRPSSLLWDGRRAWLCLEGHPHDIATQVEALRSRGLDVTDHHCDIGLGDFQYRWSIDPADVIACVEQHPESCIAEVGVGIVHHRRAQPPRIVDPGARAIQSRLLDAFDPRRRLNPGLGDPWTW
;
A
#
# COMPACT_ATOMS: atom_id res chain seq x y z
N MET A 1 25.87 -12.61 8.52
CA MET A 1 25.89 -11.35 9.27
C MET A 1 24.60 -11.29 10.07
N GLY A 2 24.66 -10.99 11.37
CA GLY A 2 23.43 -10.92 12.19
C GLY A 2 22.59 -9.70 11.83
N LEU A 3 21.27 -9.76 12.03
CA LEU A 3 20.33 -8.70 11.64
C LEU A 3 20.70 -7.30 12.18
N ARG A 4 21.06 -7.22 13.46
CA ARG A 4 21.53 -5.97 14.09
C ARG A 4 22.78 -5.41 13.43
N GLU A 5 23.66 -6.27 12.98
CA GLU A 5 24.91 -5.91 12.34
C GLU A 5 24.64 -5.38 10.92
N SER A 6 23.73 -6.01 10.18
CA SER A 6 23.26 -5.53 8.87
C SER A 6 22.61 -4.14 8.98
N ASN A 7 21.76 -3.91 9.99
CA ASN A 7 21.12 -2.60 10.18
C ASN A 7 22.14 -1.50 10.54
N ARG A 8 23.15 -1.82 11.36
CA ARG A 8 24.23 -0.90 11.69
C ARG A 8 25.09 -0.57 10.47
N SER A 9 25.47 -1.59 9.69
CA SER A 9 26.22 -1.40 8.44
C SER A 9 25.45 -0.53 7.46
N PHE A 10 24.13 -0.71 7.36
CA PHE A 10 23.27 0.14 6.52
C PHE A 10 23.20 1.59 7.03
N ALA A 11 23.15 1.80 8.34
CA ALA A 11 23.21 3.14 8.92
C ALA A 11 24.56 3.84 8.68
N GLU A 12 25.67 3.10 8.79
CA GLU A 12 27.01 3.57 8.46
C GLU A 12 27.14 3.94 6.97
N GLU A 13 26.57 3.10 6.09
CA GLU A 13 26.52 3.38 4.66
C GLU A 13 25.72 4.66 4.39
N ILE A 14 24.56 4.85 5.02
CA ILE A 14 23.79 6.10 4.88
C ILE A 14 24.58 7.30 5.40
N GLY A 15 25.29 7.14 6.51
CA GLY A 15 26.12 8.19 7.14
C GLY A 15 25.28 9.41 7.52
N ALA A 16 25.95 10.54 7.82
CA ALA A 16 25.26 11.77 8.21
C ALA A 16 25.28 12.87 7.13
N ASN A 17 26.21 12.84 6.17
CA ASN A 17 26.57 14.06 5.43
C ASN A 17 26.02 14.10 4.02
N ASP A 18 26.46 13.17 3.18
CA ASP A 18 26.18 13.23 1.75
C ASP A 18 24.74 12.82 1.42
N PRO A 19 24.17 13.38 0.33
CA PRO A 19 22.91 12.91 -0.20
C PRO A 19 22.97 11.44 -0.61
N VAL A 20 21.91 10.72 -0.26
CA VAL A 20 21.76 9.29 -0.55
C VAL A 20 20.42 9.02 -1.19
N TRP A 21 20.42 8.10 -2.15
CA TRP A 21 19.23 7.57 -2.75
C TRP A 21 19.04 6.11 -2.33
N ILE A 22 17.94 5.82 -1.65
CA ILE A 22 17.57 4.49 -1.21
C ILE A 22 16.93 3.76 -2.38
N VAL A 23 17.62 2.75 -2.90
CA VAL A 23 17.21 2.05 -4.13
C VAL A 23 16.57 0.71 -3.81
N GLY A 24 15.29 0.57 -4.20
CA GLY A 24 14.61 -0.72 -4.30
C GLY A 24 14.94 -1.43 -5.63
N HIS A 25 13.90 -1.88 -6.34
CA HIS A 25 14.04 -2.45 -7.69
C HIS A 25 13.76 -1.44 -8.83
N GLY A 26 13.55 -0.16 -8.51
CA GLY A 26 13.32 0.88 -9.52
C GLY A 26 11.98 0.78 -10.26
N THR A 27 10.99 0.10 -9.69
CA THR A 27 9.70 -0.18 -10.38
C THR A 27 8.67 0.94 -10.29
N ARG A 28 8.96 2.01 -9.54
CA ARG A 28 8.10 3.21 -9.45
C ARG A 28 8.81 4.53 -9.68
N THR A 29 10.10 4.58 -9.39
CA THR A 29 10.90 5.80 -9.53
C THR A 29 12.30 5.40 -9.95
N GLU A 30 12.80 6.10 -10.95
CA GLU A 30 14.16 5.92 -11.43
C GLU A 30 15.14 6.55 -10.43
N PRO A 31 16.19 5.83 -10.01
CA PRO A 31 17.22 6.39 -9.15
C PRO A 31 17.97 7.55 -9.83
N HIS A 32 18.19 8.64 -9.11
CA HIS A 32 19.01 9.74 -9.62
C HIS A 32 20.47 9.30 -9.74
N SER A 33 21.01 9.30 -10.96
CA SER A 33 22.35 8.76 -11.29
C SER A 33 23.52 9.46 -10.58
N HIS A 34 23.36 10.74 -10.24
CA HIS A 34 24.41 11.57 -9.60
C HIS A 34 24.33 11.59 -8.06
N VAL A 35 23.48 10.77 -7.46
CA VAL A 35 23.35 10.62 -6.01
C VAL A 35 23.87 9.26 -5.61
N ARG A 36 24.51 9.15 -4.44
CA ARG A 36 25.03 7.87 -3.95
C ARG A 36 23.88 6.91 -3.65
N HIS A 37 23.91 5.72 -4.23
CA HIS A 37 22.85 4.71 -4.04
C HIS A 37 23.17 3.80 -2.86
N VAL A 38 22.17 3.57 -2.03
CA VAL A 38 22.25 2.64 -0.89
C VAL A 38 21.11 1.63 -0.96
N ARG A 39 21.35 0.40 -0.50
CA ARG A 39 20.36 -0.69 -0.55
C ARG A 39 20.11 -1.25 0.85
N ALA A 40 18.84 -1.36 1.22
CA ALA A 40 18.46 -1.92 2.51
C ALA A 40 18.85 -3.42 2.61
N PRO A 41 19.08 -3.92 3.84
CA PRO A 41 19.29 -5.34 4.11
C PRO A 41 18.20 -6.23 3.50
N ARG A 42 18.56 -7.46 3.14
CA ARG A 42 17.66 -8.47 2.54
C ARG A 42 17.55 -9.72 3.40
N GLY A 43 16.51 -10.50 3.14
CA GLY A 43 16.28 -11.81 3.72
C GLY A 43 15.21 -11.79 4.80
N ILE A 44 14.55 -12.93 4.97
CA ILE A 44 13.64 -13.19 6.08
C ILE A 44 14.46 -13.62 7.29
N HIS A 45 14.28 -12.94 8.41
CA HIS A 45 15.06 -13.14 9.64
C HIS A 45 14.30 -13.95 10.68
N SER A 46 12.98 -13.75 10.77
CA SER A 46 12.07 -14.60 11.54
C SER A 46 10.73 -14.67 10.84
N PHE A 47 10.08 -15.83 10.95
CA PHE A 47 8.71 -16.02 10.52
C PHE A 47 8.04 -16.88 11.59
N GLU A 48 7.04 -16.31 12.26
CA GLU A 48 6.27 -16.94 13.32
C GLU A 48 4.82 -17.08 12.82
N PRO A 49 4.47 -18.17 12.10
CA PRO A 49 3.15 -18.34 11.50
C PRO A 49 2.01 -18.32 12.52
N ASP A 50 2.24 -18.91 13.70
CA ASP A 50 1.24 -18.99 14.77
C ASP A 50 0.96 -17.61 15.40
N GLU A 51 1.96 -16.73 15.40
CA GLU A 51 1.85 -15.34 15.84
C GLU A 51 1.41 -14.39 14.72
N MET A 52 1.28 -14.89 13.49
CA MET A 52 0.96 -14.11 12.28
C MET A 52 1.90 -12.93 12.08
N THR A 53 3.21 -13.16 12.26
CA THR A 53 4.25 -12.14 12.08
C THR A 53 5.46 -12.63 11.30
N VAL A 54 6.07 -11.72 10.54
CA VAL A 54 7.31 -11.97 9.80
C VAL A 54 8.23 -10.75 9.92
N THR A 55 9.51 -10.98 10.20
CA THR A 55 10.54 -9.95 10.23
C THR A 55 11.52 -10.17 9.08
N CYS A 56 11.76 -9.13 8.28
CA CYS A 56 12.67 -9.20 7.15
C CYS A 56 13.37 -7.86 6.90
N GLY A 57 14.52 -7.92 6.24
CA GLY A 57 15.18 -6.72 5.74
C GLY A 57 14.33 -6.03 4.68
N ALA A 58 14.32 -4.70 4.65
CA ALA A 58 13.44 -3.93 3.77
C ALA A 58 13.80 -4.07 2.28
N GLY A 59 15.01 -4.52 1.97
CA GLY A 59 15.46 -4.86 0.62
C GLY A 59 14.99 -6.24 0.13
N THR A 60 14.36 -7.05 1.00
CA THR A 60 13.76 -8.35 0.63
C THR A 60 12.77 -8.16 -0.49
N SER A 61 12.80 -9.04 -1.50
CA SER A 61 11.86 -8.94 -2.61
C SER A 61 10.46 -9.35 -2.18
N LEU A 62 9.43 -8.73 -2.75
CA LEU A 62 8.03 -9.13 -2.49
C LEU A 62 7.79 -10.59 -2.90
N ALA A 63 8.39 -11.03 -4.01
CA ALA A 63 8.28 -12.41 -4.47
C ALA A 63 8.89 -13.43 -3.48
N GLU A 64 10.05 -13.12 -2.90
CA GLU A 64 10.69 -13.95 -1.87
C GLU A 64 9.82 -14.02 -0.61
N LEU A 65 9.29 -12.89 -0.15
CA LEU A 65 8.39 -12.84 1.00
C LEU A 65 7.11 -13.64 0.74
N ASP A 66 6.43 -13.40 -0.38
CA ASP A 66 5.19 -14.08 -0.74
C ASP A 66 5.40 -15.59 -0.85
N ALA A 67 6.51 -16.05 -1.44
CA ALA A 67 6.83 -17.48 -1.54
C ALA A 67 7.02 -18.13 -0.15
N ALA A 68 7.69 -17.45 0.76
CA ALA A 68 7.91 -17.95 2.12
C ALA A 68 6.59 -18.03 2.92
N LEU A 69 5.76 -17.00 2.85
CA LEU A 69 4.48 -16.94 3.57
C LEU A 69 3.45 -17.93 3.01
N ALA A 70 3.44 -18.13 1.69
CA ALA A 70 2.54 -19.07 1.02
C ALA A 70 2.72 -20.51 1.53
N GLY A 71 3.93 -20.89 1.94
CA GLY A 71 4.21 -22.21 2.55
C GLY A 71 3.42 -22.47 3.83
N ALA A 72 3.01 -21.42 4.55
CA ALA A 72 2.15 -21.51 5.73
C ALA A 72 0.69 -21.09 5.44
N GLY A 73 0.31 -20.92 4.18
CA GLY A 73 -1.01 -20.42 3.79
C GLY A 73 -1.27 -18.98 4.23
N GLN A 74 -0.23 -18.13 4.27
CA GLN A 74 -0.32 -16.75 4.71
C GLN A 74 0.17 -15.76 3.65
N TYR A 75 -0.17 -14.48 3.83
CA TYR A 75 0.33 -13.38 3.02
C TYR A 75 0.55 -12.13 3.89
N ALA A 76 1.40 -11.21 3.44
CA ALA A 76 1.53 -9.87 4.01
C ALA A 76 0.82 -8.87 3.08
N ASN A 77 0.01 -7.96 3.64
CA ASN A 77 -0.71 -6.98 2.83
C ASN A 77 0.23 -5.81 2.45
N LEU A 78 1.05 -6.03 1.41
CA LEU A 78 2.02 -5.08 0.86
C LEU A 78 1.68 -4.59 -0.54
N GLY A 79 0.47 -4.86 -1.04
CA GLY A 79 -0.03 -4.38 -2.32
C GLY A 79 0.69 -4.97 -3.54
N GLN A 80 0.06 -5.90 -4.24
CA GLN A 80 0.62 -6.56 -5.42
C GLN A 80 0.26 -5.87 -6.76
N LEU A 81 -0.05 -4.56 -6.77
CA LEU A 81 -0.46 -3.92 -8.02
C LEU A 81 0.66 -3.95 -9.07
N ARG A 82 0.37 -4.74 -10.11
CA ARG A 82 0.99 -4.78 -11.44
C ARG A 82 2.43 -5.27 -11.54
N HIS A 83 3.16 -5.35 -10.43
CA HIS A 83 4.56 -5.75 -10.44
C HIS A 83 4.91 -6.40 -9.10
N SER A 84 4.93 -7.75 -9.06
CA SER A 84 5.63 -8.49 -8.00
C SER A 84 7.15 -8.20 -7.98
N SER A 85 7.63 -7.41 -8.94
CA SER A 85 8.94 -6.79 -8.95
C SER A 85 8.98 -5.58 -8.02
N GLY A 86 9.30 -5.83 -6.76
CA GLY A 86 9.50 -4.78 -5.77
C GLY A 86 10.23 -5.31 -4.54
N THR A 87 10.59 -4.39 -3.65
CA THR A 87 11.15 -4.70 -2.33
C THR A 87 10.13 -4.34 -1.27
N VAL A 88 10.13 -5.03 -0.13
CA VAL A 88 9.25 -4.76 1.02
C VAL A 88 9.26 -3.29 1.44
N GLY A 89 10.44 -2.71 1.63
CA GLY A 89 10.61 -1.30 2.00
C GLY A 89 10.08 -0.34 0.94
N GLY A 90 10.27 -0.67 -0.34
CA GLY A 90 9.72 0.10 -1.46
C GLY A 90 8.19 0.10 -1.50
N ALA A 91 7.55 -1.04 -1.21
CA ALA A 91 6.10 -1.13 -1.12
C ALA A 91 5.55 -0.22 0.00
N ILE A 92 6.17 -0.29 1.18
CA ILE A 92 5.83 0.51 2.36
C ILE A 92 6.07 2.00 2.10
N ALA A 93 7.25 2.37 1.60
CA ALA A 93 7.62 3.76 1.34
C ALA A 93 6.72 4.42 0.29
N MET A 94 6.20 3.66 -0.67
CA MET A 94 5.27 4.18 -1.69
C MET A 94 3.79 4.09 -1.30
N ALA A 95 3.47 3.52 -0.13
CA ALA A 95 2.08 3.28 0.34
C ALA A 95 1.15 2.70 -0.75
N CYS A 96 1.69 1.84 -1.62
CA CYS A 96 0.88 1.28 -2.70
C CYS A 96 0.09 0.10 -2.15
N ASN A 97 -1.23 0.26 -2.17
CA ASN A 97 -2.14 -0.78 -1.72
C ASN A 97 -2.60 -1.58 -2.94
N ASP A 98 -2.99 -2.83 -2.75
CA ASP A 98 -3.75 -3.55 -3.78
C ASP A 98 -5.17 -2.99 -3.90
N HIS A 99 -5.86 -3.38 -4.98
CA HIS A 99 -7.28 -3.07 -5.15
C HIS A 99 -8.16 -3.85 -4.16
N LEU A 100 -7.59 -4.74 -3.35
CA LEU A 100 -8.27 -5.50 -2.30
C LEU A 100 -8.24 -4.77 -0.93
N ARG A 101 -7.78 -3.52 -0.92
CA ARG A 101 -7.67 -2.65 0.27
C ARG A 101 -8.99 -2.52 1.02
N LEU A 102 -10.14 -2.57 0.34
CA LEU A 102 -11.45 -2.39 0.98
C LEU A 102 -11.70 -3.45 2.06
N GLY A 103 -11.38 -4.72 1.78
CA GLY A 103 -11.51 -5.80 2.77
C GLY A 103 -10.24 -6.10 3.54
N ARG A 104 -9.07 -5.96 2.91
CA ARG A 104 -7.76 -6.31 3.52
C ARG A 104 -7.16 -5.19 4.36
N GLY A 105 -7.69 -3.97 4.25
CA GLY A 105 -7.18 -2.79 4.92
C GLY A 105 -5.98 -2.16 4.22
N PRO A 106 -5.52 -0.98 4.70
CA PRO A 106 -4.35 -0.32 4.14
C PRO A 106 -3.03 -0.97 4.57
N ILE A 107 -2.00 -0.89 3.73
CA ILE A 107 -0.62 -1.36 3.96
C ILE A 107 -0.03 -0.87 5.29
N ARG A 108 -0.39 0.34 5.74
CA ARG A 108 0.07 0.89 7.02
C ARG A 108 -0.36 0.08 8.24
N ASP A 109 -1.43 -0.71 8.12
CA ASP A 109 -1.91 -1.58 9.20
C ASP A 109 -1.19 -2.95 9.20
N SER A 110 -0.38 -3.23 8.16
CA SER A 110 0.49 -4.39 8.10
C SER A 110 1.81 -4.17 8.84
N LEU A 111 2.28 -2.94 8.98
CA LEU A 111 3.58 -2.62 9.60
C LEU A 111 3.44 -2.55 11.12
N LEU A 112 4.08 -3.49 11.82
CA LEU A 112 4.05 -3.58 13.29
C LEU A 112 5.30 -2.96 13.94
N GLU A 113 6.46 -3.17 13.33
CA GLU A 113 7.74 -2.61 13.75
C GLU A 113 8.55 -2.15 12.55
N VAL A 114 9.31 -1.07 12.72
CA VAL A 114 10.23 -0.55 11.71
C VAL A 114 11.57 -0.16 12.35
N HIS A 115 12.66 -0.51 11.67
CA HIS A 115 13.98 0.08 11.91
C HIS A 115 14.28 1.05 10.77
N LEU A 116 14.59 2.29 11.13
CA LEU A 116 14.69 3.41 10.21
C LEU A 116 15.99 4.17 10.47
N VAL A 117 16.71 4.54 9.41
CA VAL A 117 17.86 5.43 9.49
C VAL A 117 17.46 6.81 9.01
N ASP A 118 17.56 7.81 9.86
CA ASP A 118 17.17 9.18 9.54
C ASP A 118 18.23 9.94 8.71
N GLY A 119 17.94 11.20 8.38
CA GLY A 119 18.85 12.12 7.68
C GLY A 119 20.06 12.54 8.52
N ASN A 120 20.20 12.11 9.77
CA ASN A 120 21.42 12.26 10.55
C ASN A 120 22.23 10.95 10.61
N GLY A 121 21.75 9.88 9.97
CA GLY A 121 22.40 8.56 10.01
C GLY A 121 22.09 7.78 11.29
N ILE A 122 21.10 8.23 12.07
CA ILE A 122 20.75 7.62 13.34
C ILE A 122 19.74 6.50 13.09
N LEU A 123 20.12 5.28 13.48
CA LEU A 123 19.22 4.12 13.46
C LEU A 123 18.26 4.19 14.64
N SER A 124 16.96 4.26 14.34
CA SER A 124 15.86 4.30 15.30
C SER A 124 14.90 3.14 15.08
N LYS A 125 14.32 2.65 16.17
CA LYS A 125 13.27 1.64 16.16
C LYS A 125 11.92 2.28 16.51
N GLY A 126 10.88 1.92 15.76
CA GLY A 126 9.50 2.30 16.04
C GLY A 126 8.59 1.09 16.04
N GLY A 127 7.58 1.07 16.92
CA GLY A 127 6.63 -0.03 17.01
C GLY A 127 7.16 -1.24 17.79
N GLY A 128 6.57 -2.40 17.54
CA GLY A 128 6.86 -3.66 18.23
C GLY A 128 6.21 -4.84 17.50
N PRO A 129 6.66 -6.09 17.72
CA PRO A 129 6.13 -7.26 17.00
C PRO A 129 4.70 -7.63 17.45
N THR A 130 4.10 -6.91 18.40
CA THR A 130 2.79 -7.21 18.96
C THR A 130 1.68 -6.39 18.32
N VAL A 131 0.51 -7.02 18.18
CA VAL A 131 -0.70 -6.36 17.65
C VAL A 131 -1.16 -5.17 18.50
N LYS A 132 -0.99 -5.24 19.82
CA LYS A 132 -1.29 -4.14 20.73
C LYS A 132 0.00 -3.47 21.15
N ASN A 133 0.17 -2.23 20.70
CA ASN A 133 1.24 -1.35 21.12
C ASN A 133 0.62 0.01 21.46
N VAL A 134 0.54 0.35 22.74
CA VAL A 134 -0.17 1.53 23.26
C VAL A 134 0.76 2.59 23.83
N SER A 135 2.05 2.53 23.48
CA SER A 135 3.07 3.40 24.04
C SER A 135 3.76 4.22 22.95
N GLY A 136 3.76 5.54 23.12
CA GLY A 136 4.46 6.47 22.22
C GLY A 136 3.72 6.78 20.91
N PHE A 137 4.43 7.43 20.00
CA PHE A 137 3.93 7.78 18.68
C PHE A 137 4.03 6.61 17.70
N ASP A 138 3.06 6.49 16.81
CA ASP A 138 3.02 5.45 15.79
C ASP A 138 3.93 5.79 14.60
N LEU A 139 5.23 5.56 14.78
CA LEU A 139 6.22 5.74 13.71
C LEU A 139 5.96 4.80 12.52
N CYS A 140 5.37 3.62 12.75
CA CYS A 140 5.06 2.67 11.68
C CYS A 140 4.08 3.29 10.69
N ARG A 141 3.00 3.92 11.17
CA ARG A 141 2.05 4.61 10.29
C ARG A 141 2.63 5.88 9.66
N LEU A 142 3.56 6.57 10.34
CA LEU A 142 4.19 7.78 9.83
C LEU A 142 5.11 7.51 8.61
N VAL A 143 5.89 6.43 8.64
CA VAL A 143 6.87 6.15 7.58
C VAL A 143 6.24 5.59 6.31
N VAL A 144 5.05 5.01 6.40
CA VAL A 144 4.31 4.47 5.25
C VAL A 144 3.91 5.62 4.32
N GLY A 145 4.35 5.57 3.06
CA GLY A 145 4.10 6.66 2.11
C GLY A 145 5.09 7.83 2.20
N SER A 146 6.11 7.75 3.06
CA SER A 146 7.14 8.79 3.20
C SER A 146 8.09 8.87 1.99
N ARG A 147 8.08 7.87 1.11
CA ARG A 147 8.97 7.75 -0.07
C ARG A 147 10.47 7.82 0.30
N GLY A 148 10.80 7.48 1.55
CA GLY A 148 12.16 7.55 2.09
C GLY A 148 12.59 8.92 2.62
N SER A 149 11.74 9.94 2.56
CA SER A 149 12.07 11.31 3.00
C SER A 149 12.10 11.49 4.53
N LEU A 150 11.41 10.61 5.27
CA LEU A 150 11.46 10.58 6.73
C LEU A 150 12.52 9.59 7.26
N GLY A 151 13.20 8.87 6.37
CA GLY A 151 14.21 7.88 6.75
C GLY A 151 14.26 6.70 5.79
N ALA A 152 15.40 6.03 5.77
CA ALA A 152 15.62 4.79 5.05
C ALA A 152 15.17 3.60 5.90
N ILE A 153 14.21 2.83 5.39
CA ILE A 153 13.72 1.62 6.07
C ILE A 153 14.78 0.53 5.94
N ALA A 154 15.29 0.02 7.06
CA ALA A 154 16.31 -1.03 7.12
C ALA A 154 15.67 -2.42 7.28
N GLU A 155 14.73 -2.53 8.20
CA GLU A 155 14.08 -3.79 8.61
C GLU A 155 12.63 -3.49 9.01
N VAL A 156 11.75 -4.46 8.78
CA VAL A 156 10.36 -4.39 9.19
C VAL A 156 9.91 -5.68 9.85
N THR A 157 8.99 -5.55 10.81
CA THR A 157 8.11 -6.66 11.23
C THR A 157 6.71 -6.39 10.72
N LEU A 158 6.15 -7.36 10.03
CA LEU A 158 4.85 -7.28 9.37
C LEU A 158 3.88 -8.25 10.01
N ARG A 159 2.63 -7.81 10.13
CA ARG A 159 1.48 -8.69 10.33
C ARG A 159 1.22 -9.46 9.05
N THR A 160 1.10 -10.77 9.18
CA THR A 160 0.61 -11.66 8.12
C THR A 160 -0.86 -11.98 8.33
N ARG A 161 -1.51 -12.54 7.31
CA ARG A 161 -2.92 -12.92 7.33
C ARG A 161 -3.09 -14.27 6.63
N PRO A 162 -4.06 -15.09 7.03
CA PRO A 162 -4.36 -16.33 6.32
C PRO A 162 -4.88 -16.03 4.92
N ILE A 163 -4.43 -16.80 3.94
CA ILE A 163 -4.97 -16.79 2.58
C ILE A 163 -6.41 -17.33 2.65
N ALA A 164 -7.35 -16.61 2.04
CA ALA A 164 -8.74 -17.03 2.01
C ALA A 164 -8.91 -18.34 1.21
N ARG A 165 -9.84 -19.20 1.64
CA ARG A 165 -10.17 -20.45 0.94
C ARG A 165 -10.59 -20.24 -0.51
N SER A 166 -11.20 -19.10 -0.80
CA SER A 166 -11.63 -18.70 -2.13
C SER A 166 -11.56 -17.19 -2.27
N LEU A 167 -11.14 -16.74 -3.46
CA LEU A 167 -11.20 -15.36 -3.92
C LEU A 167 -11.88 -15.37 -5.29
N ARG A 168 -12.97 -14.61 -5.44
CA ARG A 168 -13.78 -14.61 -6.67
C ARG A 168 -14.11 -13.20 -7.10
N TRP A 169 -14.01 -12.97 -8.41
CA TRP A 169 -14.41 -11.74 -9.07
C TRP A 169 -15.74 -11.91 -9.78
N PHE A 170 -16.57 -10.88 -9.66
CA PHE A 170 -17.87 -10.79 -10.31
C PHE A 170 -17.98 -9.46 -11.05
N LEU A 171 -18.57 -9.51 -12.23
CA LEU A 171 -18.97 -8.33 -13.00
C LEU A 171 -20.45 -8.09 -12.75
N VAL A 172 -20.79 -6.86 -12.37
CA VAL A 172 -22.17 -6.38 -12.29
C VAL A 172 -22.41 -5.38 -13.40
N SER A 173 -23.34 -5.69 -14.30
CA SER A 173 -23.70 -4.84 -15.44
C SER A 173 -24.73 -3.77 -15.05
N ASN A 174 -24.81 -2.68 -15.82
CA ASN A 174 -25.84 -1.64 -15.70
C ASN A 174 -25.92 -1.02 -14.29
N VAL A 175 -24.76 -0.72 -13.70
CA VAL A 175 -24.63 -0.20 -12.35
C VAL A 175 -24.55 1.33 -12.38
N GLY A 176 -25.67 1.99 -12.08
CA GLY A 176 -25.69 3.40 -11.70
C GLY A 176 -25.44 3.58 -10.19
N THR A 177 -25.61 4.81 -9.71
CA THR A 177 -25.38 5.17 -8.30
C THR A 177 -26.32 4.42 -7.34
N SER A 178 -27.57 4.17 -7.75
CA SER A 178 -28.56 3.41 -6.96
C SER A 178 -28.14 1.95 -6.81
N GLU A 179 -27.80 1.29 -7.92
CA GLU A 179 -27.35 -0.11 -7.95
C GLU A 179 -26.04 -0.28 -7.19
N LEU A 180 -25.12 0.69 -7.28
CA LEU A 180 -23.89 0.69 -6.49
C LEU A 180 -24.18 0.73 -4.99
N GLY A 181 -25.17 1.54 -4.58
CA GLY A 181 -25.69 1.55 -3.20
C GLY A 181 -26.26 0.20 -2.78
N ALA A 182 -27.04 -0.44 -3.65
CA ALA A 182 -27.61 -1.77 -3.41
C ALA A 182 -26.53 -2.85 -3.26
N ILE A 183 -25.47 -2.83 -4.07
CA ILE A 183 -24.31 -3.73 -3.94
C ILE A 183 -23.65 -3.52 -2.57
N ARG A 184 -23.35 -2.27 -2.18
CA ARG A 184 -22.71 -1.96 -0.89
C ARG A 184 -23.53 -2.39 0.31
N ALA A 185 -24.85 -2.27 0.24
CA ALA A 185 -25.75 -2.69 1.31
C ALA A 185 -25.99 -4.21 1.32
N GLY A 186 -25.86 -4.88 0.16
CA GLY A 186 -26.15 -6.30 -0.01
C GLY A 186 -24.98 -7.25 0.26
N VAL A 187 -23.75 -6.74 0.33
CA VAL A 187 -22.52 -7.54 0.50
C VAL A 187 -21.87 -7.26 1.85
N HIS A 188 -21.41 -8.32 2.52
CA HIS A 188 -20.65 -8.22 3.76
C HIS A 188 -19.14 -8.22 3.47
N ARG A 189 -18.47 -7.11 3.82
CA ARG A 189 -16.99 -6.95 3.76
C ARG A 189 -16.38 -7.38 2.42
N PRO A 190 -16.78 -6.77 1.29
CA PRO A 190 -16.12 -7.02 0.02
C PRO A 190 -14.63 -6.69 0.11
N SER A 191 -13.80 -7.53 -0.53
CA SER A 191 -12.37 -7.26 -0.64
C SER A 191 -12.09 -6.11 -1.59
N SER A 192 -12.85 -6.01 -2.69
CA SER A 192 -12.80 -4.90 -3.64
C SER A 192 -14.18 -4.59 -4.18
N LEU A 193 -14.42 -3.31 -4.46
CA LEU A 193 -15.55 -2.86 -5.28
C LEU A 193 -15.04 -1.76 -6.21
N LEU A 194 -14.88 -2.08 -7.48
CA LEU A 194 -14.51 -1.12 -8.52
C LEU A 194 -15.73 -0.67 -9.30
N TRP A 195 -15.74 0.57 -9.79
CA TRP A 195 -16.86 1.12 -10.55
C TRP A 195 -16.39 2.13 -11.60
N ASP A 196 -16.89 2.01 -12.84
CA ASP A 196 -16.56 2.90 -13.97
C ASP A 196 -17.71 3.87 -14.34
N GLY A 197 -18.79 3.89 -13.54
CA GLY A 197 -20.00 4.66 -13.83
C GLY A 197 -21.11 3.85 -14.50
N ARG A 198 -20.79 2.66 -15.03
CA ARG A 198 -21.75 1.79 -15.75
C ARG A 198 -21.69 0.32 -15.34
N ARG A 199 -20.54 -0.14 -14.87
CA ARG A 199 -20.24 -1.50 -14.46
C ARG A 199 -19.51 -1.47 -13.13
N ALA A 200 -19.73 -2.50 -12.32
CA ALA A 200 -18.95 -2.71 -11.12
C ALA A 200 -18.23 -4.05 -11.15
N TRP A 201 -17.00 -4.07 -10.62
CA TRP A 201 -16.24 -5.29 -10.38
C TRP A 201 -16.16 -5.54 -8.88
N LEU A 202 -16.78 -6.61 -8.44
CA LEU A 202 -16.87 -7.01 -7.05
C LEU A 202 -15.92 -8.18 -6.78
N CYS A 203 -15.06 -8.05 -5.77
CA CYS A 203 -14.23 -9.14 -5.29
C CYS A 203 -14.67 -9.56 -3.89
N LEU A 204 -14.91 -10.87 -3.72
CA LEU A 204 -15.24 -11.49 -2.45
C LEU A 204 -14.19 -12.53 -2.07
N GLU A 205 -13.80 -12.51 -0.80
CA GLU A 205 -12.89 -13.51 -0.21
C GLU A 205 -13.59 -14.22 0.95
N GLY A 206 -13.37 -15.53 1.09
CA GLY A 206 -13.88 -16.31 2.20
C GLY A 206 -14.23 -17.74 1.84
N HIS A 207 -15.23 -18.28 2.54
CA HIS A 207 -15.72 -19.63 2.27
C HIS A 207 -16.56 -19.64 0.97
N PRO A 208 -16.42 -20.64 0.08
CA PRO A 208 -17.17 -20.69 -1.19
C PRO A 208 -18.69 -20.58 -1.03
N HIS A 209 -19.25 -21.18 0.04
CA HIS A 209 -20.69 -21.09 0.32
C HIS A 209 -21.13 -19.66 0.65
N ASP A 210 -20.35 -18.93 1.46
CA ASP A 210 -20.70 -17.56 1.86
C ASP A 210 -20.60 -16.59 0.68
N ILE A 211 -19.63 -16.82 -0.21
CA ILE A 211 -19.51 -16.07 -1.47
C ILE A 211 -20.76 -16.33 -2.34
N ALA A 212 -21.15 -17.58 -2.53
CA ALA A 212 -22.31 -17.94 -3.33
C ALA A 212 -23.62 -17.33 -2.78
N THR A 213 -23.82 -17.39 -1.46
CA THR A 213 -24.98 -16.80 -0.79
C THR A 213 -25.06 -15.29 -0.99
N GLN A 214 -23.93 -14.58 -0.88
CA GLN A 214 -23.91 -13.13 -1.11
C GLN A 214 -24.23 -12.76 -2.56
N VAL A 215 -23.68 -13.51 -3.53
CA VAL A 215 -23.96 -13.29 -4.96
C VAL A 215 -25.42 -13.56 -5.29
N GLU A 216 -26.00 -14.64 -4.75
CA GLU A 216 -27.41 -14.94 -4.95
C GLU A 216 -28.33 -13.86 -4.36
N ALA A 217 -27.95 -13.31 -3.20
CA ALA A 217 -28.67 -12.20 -2.60
C ALA A 217 -28.59 -10.91 -3.44
N LEU A 218 -27.53 -10.71 -4.24
CA LEU A 218 -27.49 -9.59 -5.20
C LEU A 218 -28.39 -9.86 -6.40
N ARG A 219 -28.38 -11.09 -6.94
CA ARG A 219 -29.25 -11.49 -8.05
C ARG A 219 -30.72 -11.41 -7.69
N SER A 220 -31.09 -11.82 -6.47
CA SER A 220 -32.48 -11.72 -5.98
C SER A 220 -32.96 -10.27 -5.83
N ARG A 221 -32.04 -9.29 -5.80
CA ARG A 221 -32.34 -7.85 -5.83
C ARG A 221 -32.43 -7.29 -7.26
N GLY A 222 -32.36 -8.14 -8.29
CA GLY A 222 -32.45 -7.75 -9.69
C GLY A 222 -31.12 -7.29 -10.32
N LEU A 223 -29.98 -7.49 -9.64
CA LEU A 223 -28.67 -7.14 -10.19
C LEU A 223 -28.17 -8.23 -11.16
N ASP A 224 -27.68 -7.82 -12.32
CA ASP A 224 -27.06 -8.71 -13.30
C ASP A 224 -25.61 -9.02 -12.89
N VAL A 225 -25.43 -10.10 -12.13
CA VAL A 225 -24.13 -10.52 -11.57
C VAL A 225 -23.61 -11.77 -12.28
N THR A 226 -22.47 -11.63 -12.95
CA THR A 226 -21.79 -12.71 -13.67
C THR A 226 -20.40 -12.98 -13.12
N ASP A 227 -19.94 -14.22 -13.25
CA ASP A 227 -18.56 -14.58 -12.93
C ASP A 227 -17.58 -13.85 -13.85
N HIS A 228 -16.49 -13.36 -13.28
CA HIS A 228 -15.49 -12.60 -14.01
C HIS A 228 -14.08 -13.07 -13.64
N HIS A 229 -13.17 -12.99 -14.60
CA HIS A 229 -11.74 -13.18 -14.33
C HIS A 229 -11.13 -11.85 -13.90
N CYS A 230 -10.03 -11.86 -13.16
CA CYS A 230 -9.38 -10.66 -12.64
C CYS A 230 -8.64 -9.86 -13.74
N ASP A 231 -9.31 -9.53 -14.85
CA ASP A 231 -8.80 -8.65 -15.89
C ASP A 231 -9.67 -7.40 -16.03
N ILE A 232 -9.44 -6.47 -15.11
CA ILE A 232 -10.21 -5.24 -14.97
C ILE A 232 -9.57 -4.10 -15.80
N GLY A 233 -8.52 -4.39 -16.58
CA GLY A 233 -7.86 -3.39 -17.41
C GLY A 233 -7.24 -2.21 -16.63
N LEU A 234 -7.02 -2.32 -15.31
CA LEU A 234 -6.43 -1.23 -14.51
C LEU A 234 -5.05 -0.75 -15.00
N GLY A 235 -4.44 -1.40 -16.00
CA GLY A 235 -3.13 -1.07 -16.56
C GLY A 235 -3.23 0.06 -17.57
N ASP A 236 -4.43 0.26 -18.11
CA ASP A 236 -4.75 1.36 -19.02
C ASP A 236 -4.85 2.72 -18.28
N PHE A 237 -4.84 2.68 -16.95
CA PHE A 237 -4.94 3.84 -16.07
C PHE A 237 -3.59 4.13 -15.44
N GLN A 238 -2.85 5.05 -16.05
CA GLN A 238 -1.47 5.37 -15.65
C GLN A 238 -1.38 6.09 -14.30
N TYR A 239 -2.46 6.75 -13.86
CA TYR A 239 -2.47 7.58 -12.67
C TYR A 239 -3.45 7.04 -11.63
N ARG A 240 -3.14 7.30 -10.36
CA ARG A 240 -3.96 6.92 -9.22
C ARG A 240 -4.23 8.15 -8.38
N TRP A 241 -5.45 8.67 -8.47
CA TRP A 241 -5.88 9.82 -7.69
C TRP A 241 -6.26 9.39 -6.29
N SER A 242 -5.87 10.19 -5.30
CA SER A 242 -6.40 10.10 -3.95
C SER A 242 -7.31 11.29 -3.68
N ILE A 243 -8.58 10.99 -3.38
CA ILE A 243 -9.63 11.97 -3.10
C ILE A 243 -10.40 11.57 -1.84
N ASP A 244 -11.27 12.44 -1.33
CA ASP A 244 -12.15 12.05 -0.23
C ASP A 244 -13.08 10.90 -0.71
N PRO A 245 -13.28 9.84 0.09
CA PRO A 245 -14.22 8.78 -0.25
C PRO A 245 -15.63 9.27 -0.60
N ALA A 246 -16.07 10.40 -0.05
CA ALA A 246 -17.37 11.01 -0.37
C ALA A 246 -17.42 11.57 -1.81
N ASP A 247 -16.28 12.02 -2.35
CA ASP A 247 -16.18 12.64 -3.67
C ASP A 247 -16.04 11.63 -4.82
N VAL A 248 -15.83 10.35 -4.49
CA VAL A 248 -15.56 9.28 -5.48
C VAL A 248 -16.67 9.16 -6.52
N ILE A 249 -17.93 9.22 -6.10
CA ILE A 249 -19.06 9.07 -7.02
C ILE A 249 -19.10 10.24 -8.00
N ALA A 250 -19.04 11.47 -7.48
CA ALA A 250 -19.03 12.68 -8.30
C ALA A 250 -17.84 12.73 -9.27
N CYS A 251 -16.67 12.25 -8.84
CA CYS A 251 -15.47 12.19 -9.68
C CYS A 251 -15.68 11.30 -10.91
N VAL A 252 -16.29 10.12 -10.74
CA VAL A 252 -16.58 9.19 -11.84
C VAL A 252 -17.62 9.77 -12.79
N GLU A 253 -18.68 10.39 -12.26
CA GLU A 253 -19.72 11.02 -13.06
C GLU A 253 -19.18 12.19 -13.91
N GLN A 254 -18.20 12.94 -13.40
CA GLN A 254 -17.53 14.02 -14.13
C GLN A 254 -16.53 13.53 -15.19
N HIS A 255 -16.03 12.29 -15.07
CA HIS A 255 -14.98 11.73 -15.93
C HIS A 255 -15.38 10.35 -16.50
N PRO A 256 -16.53 10.24 -17.20
CA PRO A 256 -16.99 8.97 -17.72
C PRO A 256 -15.96 8.36 -18.66
N GLU A 257 -15.79 7.04 -18.60
CA GLU A 257 -14.85 6.24 -19.44
C GLU A 257 -13.36 6.59 -19.28
N SER A 258 -13.03 7.58 -18.46
CA SER A 258 -11.66 8.04 -18.20
C SER A 258 -11.10 7.55 -16.88
N CYS A 259 -11.93 6.92 -16.05
CA CYS A 259 -11.55 6.45 -14.74
C CYS A 259 -12.30 5.20 -14.25
N ILE A 260 -11.71 4.54 -13.26
CA ILE A 260 -12.32 3.47 -12.46
C ILE A 260 -12.08 3.80 -10.99
N ALA A 261 -13.14 3.91 -10.21
CA ALA A 261 -13.06 4.15 -8.78
C ALA A 261 -12.94 2.86 -7.98
N GLU A 262 -12.09 2.85 -6.95
CA GLU A 262 -12.18 1.90 -5.84
C GLU A 262 -13.15 2.48 -4.78
N VAL A 263 -14.38 1.96 -4.79
CA VAL A 263 -15.47 2.49 -3.98
C VAL A 263 -15.23 2.18 -2.49
N GLY A 264 -15.29 3.22 -1.66
CA GLY A 264 -15.12 3.11 -0.20
C GLY A 264 -13.68 3.30 0.31
N VAL A 265 -12.69 3.50 -0.55
CA VAL A 265 -11.28 3.73 -0.15
C VAL A 265 -10.68 5.05 -0.61
N GLY A 266 -11.43 5.86 -1.38
CA GLY A 266 -10.99 7.20 -1.83
C GLY A 266 -9.91 7.16 -2.92
N ILE A 267 -9.92 6.13 -3.76
CA ILE A 267 -8.95 5.94 -4.84
C ILE A 267 -9.68 5.92 -6.18
N VAL A 268 -9.15 6.65 -7.16
CA VAL A 268 -9.63 6.64 -8.55
C VAL A 268 -8.46 6.37 -9.48
N HIS A 269 -8.52 5.27 -10.22
CA HIS A 269 -7.59 4.99 -11.32
C HIS A 269 -7.99 5.85 -12.50
N HIS A 270 -7.08 6.66 -13.02
CA HIS A 270 -7.38 7.70 -13.99
C HIS A 270 -6.35 7.71 -15.13
N ARG A 271 -6.79 8.10 -16.33
CA ARG A 271 -5.92 8.20 -17.52
C ARG A 271 -5.05 9.46 -17.56
N ARG A 272 -5.38 10.45 -16.73
CA ARG A 272 -4.68 11.74 -16.62
C ARG A 272 -4.16 11.96 -15.21
N ALA A 273 -3.08 12.73 -15.07
CA ALA A 273 -2.52 13.12 -13.79
C ALA A 273 -3.55 13.83 -12.90
N GLN A 274 -3.41 13.65 -11.58
CA GLN A 274 -4.28 14.35 -10.64
C GLN A 274 -3.98 15.85 -10.71
N PRO A 275 -5.00 16.72 -10.79
CA PRO A 275 -4.75 18.15 -10.66
C PRO A 275 -4.12 18.44 -9.28
N PRO A 276 -3.20 19.43 -9.18
CA PRO A 276 -2.55 19.77 -7.92
C PRO A 276 -3.58 20.02 -6.81
N ARG A 277 -3.40 19.37 -5.67
CA ARG A 277 -4.28 19.56 -4.52
C ARG A 277 -3.89 20.85 -3.79
N ILE A 278 -4.90 21.64 -3.41
CA ILE A 278 -4.70 22.71 -2.42
C ILE A 278 -4.48 22.03 -1.08
N VAL A 279 -3.30 22.26 -0.50
CA VAL A 279 -2.90 21.69 0.79
C VAL A 279 -3.21 22.70 1.87
N ASP A 280 -3.89 22.26 2.92
CA ASP A 280 -4.10 23.08 4.11
C ASP A 280 -2.75 23.62 4.65
N PRO A 281 -2.63 24.93 4.91
CA PRO A 281 -1.38 25.52 5.40
C PRO A 281 -0.88 24.86 6.70
N GLY A 282 -1.77 24.42 7.58
CA GLY A 282 -1.44 23.71 8.80
C GLY A 282 -0.83 22.33 8.52
N ALA A 283 -1.42 21.56 7.60
CA ALA A 283 -0.86 20.29 7.15
C ALA A 283 0.55 20.46 6.55
N ARG A 284 0.76 21.50 5.73
CA ARG A 284 2.08 21.83 5.17
C ARG A 284 3.10 22.21 6.25
N ALA A 285 2.69 22.99 7.25
CA ALA A 285 3.56 23.36 8.38
C ALA A 285 3.97 22.13 9.22
N ILE A 286 3.03 21.23 9.51
CA ILE A 286 3.31 19.97 10.24
C ILE A 286 4.31 19.11 9.45
N GLN A 287 4.08 18.94 8.15
CA GLN A 287 4.97 18.17 7.29
C GLN A 287 6.38 18.78 7.24
N SER A 288 6.51 20.11 7.12
CA SER A 288 7.82 20.76 7.16
C SER A 288 8.56 20.44 8.45
N ARG A 289 7.90 20.58 9.60
CA ARG A 289 8.49 20.26 10.92
C ARG A 289 8.91 18.80 11.04
N LEU A 290 8.13 17.87 10.50
CA LEU A 290 8.50 16.46 10.47
C LEU A 290 9.74 16.23 9.63
N LEU A 291 9.80 16.80 8.43
CA LEU A 291 10.98 16.67 7.58
C LEU A 291 12.20 17.36 8.19
N ASP A 292 12.05 18.48 8.89
CA ASP A 292 13.15 19.13 9.60
C ASP A 292 13.66 18.29 10.78
N ALA A 293 12.77 17.52 11.42
CA ALA A 293 13.14 16.62 12.50
C ALA A 293 13.86 15.35 12.02
N PHE A 294 13.43 14.77 10.90
CA PHE A 294 13.96 13.50 10.38
C PHE A 294 15.06 13.68 9.34
N ASP A 295 15.01 14.70 8.49
CA ASP A 295 15.98 14.97 7.44
C ASP A 295 16.21 16.48 7.26
N PRO A 296 16.85 17.15 8.25
CA PRO A 296 17.04 18.61 8.24
C PRO A 296 17.81 19.12 7.02
N ARG A 297 18.62 18.26 6.38
CA ARG A 297 19.44 18.59 5.21
C ARG A 297 18.81 18.15 3.88
N ARG A 298 17.62 17.55 3.90
CA ARG A 298 16.89 17.08 2.70
C ARG A 298 17.73 16.17 1.82
N ARG A 299 18.53 15.32 2.45
CA ARG A 299 19.56 14.51 1.80
C ARG A 299 19.08 13.10 1.43
N LEU A 300 17.95 12.65 1.99
CA LEU A 300 17.36 11.36 1.68
C LEU A 300 16.46 11.46 0.45
N ASN A 301 16.79 10.71 -0.61
CA ASN A 301 16.10 10.71 -1.90
C ASN A 301 15.85 12.14 -2.45
N PRO A 302 16.90 12.96 -2.61
CA PRO A 302 16.76 14.34 -3.06
C PRO A 302 16.18 14.38 -4.47
N GLY A 303 15.21 15.27 -4.72
CA GLY A 303 14.60 15.45 -6.05
C GLY A 303 13.27 14.72 -6.27
N LEU A 304 12.72 14.02 -5.28
CA LEU A 304 11.37 13.45 -5.31
C LEU A 304 10.22 14.49 -5.36
N GLY A 305 10.53 15.80 -5.46
CA GLY A 305 9.62 16.97 -5.47
C GLY A 305 8.70 17.13 -4.26
N ASP A 306 7.77 18.10 -4.32
CA ASP A 306 6.83 18.37 -3.22
C ASP A 306 5.91 17.17 -3.02
N PRO A 307 5.86 16.52 -1.84
CA PRO A 307 5.04 15.33 -1.63
C PRO A 307 3.54 15.51 -1.92
N TRP A 308 3.05 16.74 -2.05
CA TRP A 308 1.65 17.05 -2.36
C TRP A 308 1.33 17.25 -3.85
N THR A 309 2.32 17.27 -4.73
CA THR A 309 2.14 17.58 -6.16
C THR A 309 2.16 16.36 -7.06
N TRP A 310 1.98 15.16 -6.50
CA TRP A 310 2.15 13.87 -7.20
C TRP A 310 0.86 13.06 -7.26
#